data_AF-A0A916MWQ6-F1
#
_entry.id   AF-A0A916MWQ6-F1
#
_cell.length_a   1.000
_cell.length_b   1.000
_cell.length_c   1.000
_cell.angle_alpha   90.00
_cell.angle_beta   90.00
_cell.angle_gamma   90.00
#
_symmetry.space_group_name_H-M   'P 1'
#
loop_
_entity.id
_entity.type
_entity.pdbx_description
1 polymer ?
#
loop_
_entity_poly.entity_id
_entity_poly.type
_entity_poly.pdbx_seq_one_letter_code
_entity_poly.pdbx_strand_id
1 'polypeptide(L)'
;MISVFGSLVDTEEIETVATCMRSQWMGFGKNVDIFEKKFTQKFGIKNFAMVDSGSNALYMAIRLLDLPPGSEIIIPSFTWVSCAQAILLCG
;
A
#
# COMPACT_ATOMS: atom_id res chain seq x y z
N MET A 1 13.85 18.67 21.22
CA MET A 1 12.54 18.49 20.57
C MET A 1 12.37 17.00 20.35
N ILE A 2 11.33 16.37 20.90
CA ILE A 2 11.07 14.93 20.66
C ILE A 2 10.30 14.83 19.36
N SER A 3 10.79 14.04 18.41
CA SER A 3 10.06 13.83 17.16
C SER A 3 8.85 12.93 17.39
N VAL A 4 7.69 13.35 16.90
CA VAL A 4 6.45 12.55 16.94
C VAL A 4 6.40 11.56 15.78
N PHE A 5 7.10 11.87 14.68
CA PHE A 5 7.16 11.05 13.47
C PHE A 5 8.61 10.86 13.02
N GLY A 6 8.93 9.67 12.54
CA GLY A 6 10.26 9.34 12.02
C GLY A 6 10.31 7.91 11.51
N SER A 7 11.32 7.62 10.70
CA SER A 7 11.59 6.27 10.20
C SER A 7 12.82 5.72 10.93
N LEU A 8 12.72 4.50 11.43
CA LEU A 8 13.89 3.73 11.86
C LEU A 8 14.45 3.04 10.62
N VAL A 9 15.64 3.45 10.20
CA VAL A 9 16.31 2.95 8.99
C VAL A 9 17.74 2.61 9.38
N ASP A 10 18.11 1.35 9.24
CA ASP A 10 19.44 0.85 9.52
C ASP A 10 20.20 0.55 8.21
N THR A 11 21.42 0.02 8.34
CA THR A 11 22.28 -0.31 7.19
C THR A 11 21.61 -1.30 6.23
N GLU A 12 20.77 -2.21 6.73
CA GLU A 12 20.10 -3.22 5.90
C GLU A 12 19.14 -2.58 4.88
N GLU A 13 18.30 -1.64 5.30
CA GLU A 13 17.39 -0.94 4.40
C GLU A 13 18.16 -0.13 3.34
N ILE A 14 19.22 0.57 3.77
CA ILE A 14 20.05 1.39 2.89
C ILE A 14 20.71 0.54 1.80
N GLU A 15 21.34 -0.57 2.19
CA GLU A 15 22.02 -1.46 1.24
C GLU A 15 21.04 -2.17 0.30
N THR A 16 19.84 -2.51 0.78
CA THR A 16 18.78 -3.09 -0.05
C THR A 16 18.32 -2.12 -1.14
N VAL A 17 18.09 -0.85 -0.76
CA VAL A 17 17.74 0.21 -1.72
C VAL A 17 18.89 0.46 -2.70
N ALA A 18 20.12 0.59 -2.20
CA ALA A 18 21.30 0.80 -3.04
C ALA A 18 21.49 -0.32 -4.06
N THR A 19 21.27 -1.57 -3.66
CA THR A 19 21.33 -2.75 -4.55
C THR A 19 20.29 -2.65 -5.67
N CYS A 20 19.05 -2.29 -5.34
CA CYS A 20 17.97 -2.08 -6.33
C CYS A 20 18.27 -0.94 -7.30
N MET A 21 18.85 0.16 -6.81
CA MET A 21 19.28 1.27 -7.67
C MET A 21 20.41 0.83 -8.62
N ARG A 22 21.40 0.10 -8.11
CA ARG A 22 22.52 -0.41 -8.93
C ARG A 22 22.05 -1.42 -9.98
N SER A 23 21.00 -2.20 -9.72
CA SER A 23 20.44 -3.14 -10.69
C SER A 23 19.64 -2.45 -11.81
N GLN A 24 19.42 -1.14 -11.74
CA GLN A 24 18.67 -0.35 -12.72
C GLN A 24 17.24 -0.88 -12.97
N TRP A 25 16.64 -1.53 -11.96
CA TRP A 25 15.27 -2.03 -12.01
C TRP A 25 14.54 -1.67 -10.72
N MET A 26 13.90 -0.49 -10.72
CA MET A 26 13.30 0.14 -9.53
C MET A 26 11.77 0.04 -9.48
N GLY A 27 11.14 -0.55 -10.51
CA GLY A 27 9.69 -0.76 -10.56
C GLY A 27 9.26 -2.09 -9.94
N PHE A 28 8.14 -2.63 -10.42
CA PHE A 28 7.70 -3.99 -10.07
C PHE A 28 8.78 -5.00 -10.47
N GLY A 29 9.45 -5.59 -9.49
CA GLY A 29 10.56 -6.50 -9.70
C GLY A 29 10.73 -7.42 -8.52
N LYS A 30 11.83 -8.18 -8.52
CA LYS A 30 12.10 -9.27 -7.58
C LYS A 30 11.86 -8.92 -6.10
N ASN A 31 12.18 -7.69 -5.68
CA ASN A 31 11.98 -7.26 -4.30
C ASN A 31 10.50 -7.15 -3.92
N VAL A 32 9.64 -6.77 -4.87
CA VAL A 32 8.17 -6.76 -4.69
C VAL A 32 7.67 -8.19 -4.53
N ASP A 33 8.05 -9.11 -5.43
CA ASP A 33 7.62 -10.52 -5.35
C ASP A 33 8.03 -11.18 -4.01
N ILE A 34 9.26 -10.89 -3.55
CA ILE A 34 9.76 -11.38 -2.26
C ILE A 34 8.93 -10.79 -1.12
N PHE A 35 8.64 -9.49 -1.16
CA PHE A 35 7.84 -8.82 -0.15
C PHE A 35 6.43 -9.40 -0.09
N GLU A 36 5.75 -9.51 -1.23
CA GLU A 36 4.38 -10.03 -1.31
C GLU A 36 4.29 -11.48 -0.79
N LYS A 37 5.26 -12.34 -1.16
CA LYS A 37 5.33 -13.71 -0.67
C LYS A 37 5.54 -13.77 0.84
N LYS A 38 6.48 -12.98 1.37
CA LYS A 38 6.74 -12.90 2.82
C LYS A 38 5.52 -12.39 3.56
N PHE A 39 4.83 -11.38 3.03
CA PHE A 39 3.64 -10.78 3.63
C PHE A 39 2.49 -11.79 3.67
N THR A 40 2.23 -12.46 2.55
CA THR A 40 1.23 -13.52 2.40
C THR A 40 1.46 -14.64 3.42
N GLN A 41 2.70 -15.12 3.55
CA GLN A 41 3.08 -16.15 4.53
C GLN A 41 2.93 -15.67 5.98
N LYS A 42 3.36 -14.44 6.28
CA LYS A 42 3.33 -13.88 7.64
C LYS A 42 1.92 -13.74 8.18
N PHE A 43 0.97 -13.34 7.35
CA PHE A 43 -0.41 -13.07 7.77
C PHE A 43 -1.41 -14.16 7.38
N GLY A 44 -0.97 -15.23 6.70
CA GLY A 44 -1.84 -16.33 6.29
C GLY A 44 -2.95 -15.92 5.32
N ILE A 45 -2.73 -14.85 4.54
CA ILE A 45 -3.69 -14.36 3.54
C ILE A 45 -3.47 -15.11 2.22
N LYS A 46 -4.51 -15.27 1.40
CA LYS A 46 -4.44 -16.05 0.15
C LYS A 46 -3.79 -15.26 -0.98
N ASN A 47 -4.17 -14.00 -1.13
CA ASN A 47 -3.72 -13.10 -2.19
C ASN A 47 -3.32 -11.76 -1.57
N PHE A 48 -2.25 -11.17 -2.07
CA PHE A 48 -1.76 -9.85 -1.66
C PHE A 48 -1.14 -9.15 -2.87
N ALA A 49 -1.39 -7.86 -3.00
CA ALA A 49 -0.78 -7.02 -4.02
C ALA A 49 -0.22 -5.75 -3.36
N MET A 50 1.07 -5.51 -3.53
CA MET A 50 1.74 -4.31 -3.06
C MET A 50 1.42 -3.15 -4.00
N VAL A 51 1.08 -2.00 -3.41
CA VAL A 51 0.85 -0.75 -4.14
C VAL A 51 1.69 0.36 -3.51
N ASP A 52 1.75 1.50 -4.20
CA ASP A 52 2.57 2.66 -3.84
C ASP A 52 2.08 3.43 -2.60
N SER A 53 0.79 3.32 -2.25
CA SER A 53 0.23 3.98 -1.06
C SER A 53 -1.04 3.32 -0.52
N GLY A 54 -1.34 3.57 0.76
CA GLY A 54 -2.62 3.16 1.36
C GLY A 54 -3.85 3.80 0.72
N SER A 55 -3.73 5.03 0.20
CA SER A 55 -4.82 5.70 -0.54
C SER A 55 -5.13 4.97 -1.85
N ASN A 56 -4.10 4.60 -2.61
CA ASN A 56 -4.30 3.82 -3.84
C ASN A 56 -4.77 2.40 -3.54
N ALA A 57 -4.35 1.80 -2.42
CA ALA A 57 -4.89 0.52 -1.97
C ALA A 57 -6.41 0.59 -1.75
N LEU A 58 -6.89 1.63 -1.05
CA LEU A 58 -8.32 1.84 -0.83
C LEU A 58 -9.07 2.09 -2.13
N TYR A 59 -8.54 2.96 -3.00
CA TYR A 59 -9.14 3.23 -4.31
C TYR A 59 -9.26 1.95 -5.14
N MET A 60 -8.17 1.20 -5.30
CA MET A 60 -8.17 -0.06 -6.04
C MET A 60 -9.11 -1.09 -5.43
N ALA A 61 -9.17 -1.20 -4.09
CA ALA A 61 -10.09 -2.09 -3.41
C ALA A 61 -11.55 -1.78 -3.76
N ILE A 62 -11.95 -0.50 -3.71
CA ILE A 62 -13.33 -0.08 -4.05
C ILE A 62 -13.60 -0.30 -5.54
N ARG A 63 -12.67 0.07 -6.42
CA ARG A 63 -12.82 -0.15 -7.87
C ARG A 63 -13.00 -1.63 -8.22
N LEU A 64 -12.30 -2.52 -7.52
CA LEU A 64 -12.40 -3.97 -7.76
C LEU A 64 -13.68 -4.61 -7.22
N LEU A 65 -14.42 -3.92 -6.34
CA LEU A 65 -15.75 -4.38 -5.90
C LEU A 65 -16.82 -4.19 -6.98
N ASP A 66 -16.56 -3.37 -8.01
CA ASP A 66 -17.46 -3.11 -9.15
C ASP A 66 -18.89 -2.76 -8.70
N LEU A 67 -18.98 -1.83 -7.75
CA LEU A 67 -20.26 -1.44 -7.15
C LEU A 67 -21.11 -0.64 -8.15
N PRO A 68 -22.43 -0.90 -8.22
CA PRO A 68 -23.31 -0.14 -9.10
C PRO A 68 -23.46 1.32 -8.63
N PRO A 69 -23.77 2.27 -9.54
CA PRO A 69 -24.04 3.66 -9.19
C PRO A 69 -25.14 3.79 -8.13
N GLY A 70 -24.92 4.69 -7.16
CA GLY A 70 -25.83 4.87 -6.03
C GLY A 70 -25.61 3.91 -4.86
N SER A 71 -24.57 3.06 -4.91
CA SER A 71 -24.16 2.24 -3.76
C SER A 71 -23.70 3.11 -2.58
N GLU A 72 -24.02 2.70 -1.37
CA GLU A 72 -23.61 3.38 -0.14
C GLU A 72 -22.39 2.68 0.48
N ILE A 73 -21.41 3.47 0.91
CA ILE A 73 -20.22 2.99 1.61
C ILE A 73 -20.10 3.73 2.93
N ILE A 74 -20.17 2.98 4.04
CA ILE A 74 -20.11 3.53 5.39
C ILE A 74 -18.66 3.68 5.83
N ILE A 75 -18.30 4.87 6.31
CA ILE A 75 -16.98 5.15 6.91
C ILE A 75 -17.14 5.89 8.24
N PRO A 76 -16.18 5.75 9.18
CA PRO A 76 -16.17 6.56 10.40
C PRO A 76 -16.01 8.04 10.07
N SER A 77 -16.71 8.92 10.80
CA SER A 77 -16.56 10.37 10.65
C SER A 77 -15.17 10.86 11.10
N PHE A 78 -14.56 10.19 12.09
CA PHE A 78 -13.21 10.48 12.55
C PHE A 78 -12.22 9.46 11.96
N THR A 79 -11.68 9.78 10.79
CA THR A 79 -10.71 8.96 10.05
C THR A 79 -9.82 9.83 9.17
N TRP A 80 -8.86 9.23 8.46
CA TRP A 80 -8.07 9.93 7.46
C TRP A 80 -8.86 10.18 6.18
N VAL A 81 -8.66 11.34 5.55
CA VAL A 81 -9.45 11.80 4.39
C VAL A 81 -9.39 10.85 3.19
N SER A 82 -8.32 10.07 3.05
CA SER A 82 -8.19 9.14 1.91
C SER A 82 -9.28 8.07 1.87
N CYS A 83 -9.88 7.71 3.01
CA CYS A 83 -11.02 6.78 3.05
C CYS A 83 -12.22 7.32 2.26
N ALA A 84 -12.57 8.58 2.46
CA ALA A 84 -13.66 9.23 1.73
C ALA A 84 -13.26 9.52 0.27
N GLN A 85 -12.03 9.97 0.04
CA GLN A 85 -11.53 10.30 -1.29
C GLN A 85 -11.54 9.09 -2.22
N ALA A 86 -11.15 7.90 -1.72
CA ALA A 86 -11.16 6.67 -2.49
C ALA A 86 -12.57 6.33 -3.01
N ILE A 87 -13.61 6.55 -2.19
CA ILE A 87 -15.02 6.36 -2.56
C ILE A 87 -15.40 7.35 -3.67
N LEU A 88 -15.16 8.64 -3.46
CA LEU A 88 -15.52 9.70 -4.41
C LEU A 88 -14.87 9.52 -5.79
N LEU A 89 -13.66 8.97 -5.85
CA LEU A 89 -12.96 8.70 -7.11
C LEU A 89 -13.54 7.51 -7.89
N CYS A 90 -14.34 6.65 -7.25
CA CYS A 90 -14.96 5.48 -7.89
C CYS A 90 -16.33 5.78 -8.52
N GLY A 91 -16.94 6.93 -8.19
CA GLY A 91 -18.30 7.28 -8.60
C GLY A 91 -19.35 6.81 -7.61
#